data_AF-A0A971R2B4-F1
#
_entry.id   AF-A0A971R2B4-F1
#
_cell.length_a   1.000
_cell.length_b   1.000
_cell.length_c   1.000
_cell.angle_alpha   90.00
_cell.angle_beta   90.00
_cell.angle_gamma   90.00
#
_symmetry.space_group_name_H-M   'P 1'
#
loop_
_entity.id
_entity.type
_entity.pdbx_description
1 polymer ?
#
loop_
_entity_poly.entity_id
_entity_poly.type
_entity_poly.pdbx_seq_one_letter_code
_entity_poly.pdbx_strand_id
1 'polypeptide(L)'
;MYGWIKFLGWFNFSLLVLNSSLFITRWFYRKFNKKLQKFPWEGFKNLMKFLARIHPYTGSVLLITALYHGYLATGGFVIYSGSLVFFGVLAQFIVYLLGKYVPAMKKSWRPIHRLLMLVTWALFFVHVFGPYSIWIPIF
;
A
#
# COMPACT_ATOMS: atom_id res chain seq x y z
N MET A 1 -1.28 -26.14 0.89
CA MET A 1 -2.02 -24.92 0.49
C MET A 1 -2.08 -23.86 1.60
N TYR A 2 -2.52 -24.21 2.81
CA TYR A 2 -2.61 -23.27 3.95
C TYR A 2 -1.30 -22.51 4.29
N GLY A 3 -0.16 -23.20 4.31
CA GLY A 3 1.14 -22.55 4.56
C GLY A 3 1.51 -21.49 3.52
N TRP A 4 1.14 -21.72 2.26
CA TRP A 4 1.38 -20.78 1.18
C TRP A 4 0.50 -19.52 1.28
N ILE A 5 -0.76 -19.69 1.67
CA ILE A 5 -1.68 -18.57 1.92
C ILE A 5 -1.13 -17.67 3.05
N LYS A 6 -0.67 -18.27 4.15
CA LYS A 6 -0.03 -17.54 5.25
C LYS A 6 1.22 -16.79 4.82
N PHE A 7 2.10 -17.46 4.06
CA PHE A 7 3.31 -16.83 3.53
C PHE A 7 2.95 -15.61 2.67
N LEU A 8 2.02 -15.75 1.73
CA LEU A 8 1.55 -14.64 0.91
C LEU A 8 0.94 -13.50 1.72
N GLY A 9 0.20 -13.80 2.80
CA GLY A 9 -0.32 -12.79 3.72
C GLY A 9 0.79 -11.95 4.35
N TRP A 10 1.80 -12.59 4.93
CA TRP A 10 2.96 -11.90 5.52
C TRP A 10 3.83 -11.18 4.48
N PHE A 11 3.96 -11.75 3.29
CA PHE A 11 4.67 -11.14 2.16
C PHE A 11 3.97 -9.85 1.71
N ASN A 12 2.64 -9.90 1.49
CA ASN A 12 1.83 -8.73 1.16
C ASN A 12 1.89 -7.66 2.27
N PHE A 13 1.80 -8.05 3.54
CA PHE A 13 1.95 -7.13 4.66
C PHE A 13 3.32 -6.43 4.64
N SER A 14 4.40 -7.18 4.43
CA SER A 14 5.76 -6.63 4.37
C SER A 14 5.91 -5.64 3.21
N LEU A 15 5.33 -5.94 2.04
CA LEU A 15 5.29 -5.02 0.91
C LEU A 15 4.46 -3.77 1.21
N LEU A 16 3.32 -3.89 1.90
CA LEU A 16 2.49 -2.74 2.30
C LEU A 16 3.25 -1.81 3.27
N VAL A 17 3.96 -2.38 4.25
CA VAL A 17 4.87 -1.65 5.16
C VAL A 17 5.97 -0.95 4.37
N LEU A 18 6.67 -1.68 3.49
CA LEU A 18 7.77 -1.14 2.69
C LEU A 18 7.30 0.02 1.80
N ASN A 19 6.16 -0.11 1.14
CA ASN A 19 5.59 0.96 0.32
C ASN A 19 5.18 2.19 1.16
N SER A 20 4.66 1.97 2.36
CA SER A 20 4.25 3.04 3.28
C SER A 20 5.45 3.73 3.95
N SER A 21 6.58 3.02 4.07
CA SER A 21 7.80 3.53 4.70
C SER A 21 8.30 4.83 4.05
N LEU A 22 8.14 5.00 2.74
CA LEU A 22 8.52 6.23 2.04
C LEU A 22 7.82 7.46 2.64
N PHE A 23 6.53 7.34 2.92
CA PHE A 23 5.76 8.40 3.55
C PHE A 23 6.10 8.54 5.03
N ILE A 24 6.12 7.42 5.77
CA ILE A 24 6.37 7.39 7.22
C ILE A 24 7.74 7.99 7.54
N THR A 25 8.81 7.55 6.88
CA THR A 25 10.17 8.04 7.07
C THR A 25 10.28 9.53 6.78
N ARG A 26 9.63 10.01 5.70
CA ARG A 26 9.59 11.45 5.37
C ARG A 26 8.79 12.26 6.39
N TRP A 27 7.71 11.72 6.93
CA TRP A 27 6.89 12.36 7.95
C TRP A 27 7.63 12.43 9.30
N PHE A 28 8.20 11.32 9.76
CA PHE A 28 9.04 11.26 10.97
C PHE A 28 10.17 12.28 10.86
N TYR A 29 10.93 12.28 9.76
CA TYR A 29 12.00 13.24 9.56
C TYR A 29 11.52 14.69 9.69
N ARG A 30 10.42 15.07 9.03
CA ARG A 30 9.89 16.45 9.12
C ARG A 30 9.42 16.81 10.52
N LYS A 31 8.87 15.87 11.29
CA LYS A 31 8.35 16.11 12.64
C LYS A 31 9.48 16.28 13.66
N PHE A 32 10.48 15.40 13.61
CA PHE A 32 11.61 15.41 14.56
C PHE A 32 12.72 16.39 14.18
N ASN A 33 12.98 16.57 12.88
CA ASN A 33 14.04 17.46 12.37
C ASN A 33 13.60 18.93 12.27
N LYS A 34 12.35 19.31 12.62
CA LYS A 34 11.97 20.72 12.83
C LYS A 34 12.85 21.41 13.89
N LYS A 35 13.47 20.64 14.79
CA LYS A 35 14.44 21.12 15.80
C LYS A 35 15.89 21.20 15.28
N LEU A 36 16.20 20.63 14.12
CA LEU A 36 17.55 20.55 13.56
C LEU A 36 17.55 21.26 12.21
N GLN A 37 17.96 22.53 12.18
CA GLN A 37 17.95 23.40 10.99
C GLN A 37 18.77 22.87 9.79
N LYS A 38 19.56 21.79 9.94
CA LYS A 38 20.31 21.18 8.84
C LYS A 38 19.42 20.25 8.00
N PHE A 39 19.29 20.62 6.72
CA PHE A 39 18.76 19.80 5.62
C PHE A 39 19.46 18.43 5.59
N PRO A 40 18.81 17.34 5.13
CA PRO A 40 19.23 15.98 5.49
C PRO A 40 20.65 15.63 5.10
N TRP A 41 21.33 14.92 6.01
CA TRP A 41 22.59 14.23 5.77
C TRP A 41 22.49 13.27 4.57
N GLU A 42 23.61 12.99 3.93
CA GLU A 42 23.65 12.28 2.64
C GLU A 42 23.04 10.87 2.72
N GLY A 43 23.23 10.15 3.83
CA GLY A 43 22.64 8.83 4.02
C GLY A 43 21.10 8.83 3.97
N PHE A 44 20.45 9.84 4.57
CA PHE A 44 18.99 9.97 4.46
C PHE A 44 18.55 10.26 3.04
N LYS A 45 19.27 11.12 2.30
CA LYS A 45 18.96 11.38 0.89
C LYS A 45 19.06 10.09 0.06
N ASN A 46 20.08 9.27 0.30
CA ASN A 46 20.29 8.00 -0.41
C ASN A 46 19.19 6.98 -0.07
N LEU A 47 18.84 6.83 1.21
CA LEU A 47 17.71 6.00 1.64
C LEU A 47 16.41 6.44 0.96
N MET A 48 16.13 7.75 0.93
CA MET A 48 14.91 8.25 0.31
C MET A 48 14.87 8.03 -1.20
N LYS A 49 16.01 8.16 -1.90
CA LYS A 49 16.13 7.85 -3.33
C LYS A 49 15.89 6.35 -3.57
N PHE A 50 16.46 5.48 -2.74
CA PHE A 50 16.26 4.04 -2.83
C PHE A 50 14.79 3.67 -2.63
N LEU A 51 14.16 4.11 -1.54
CA LEU A 51 12.74 3.86 -1.26
C LEU A 51 11.84 4.38 -2.40
N ALA A 52 12.11 5.56 -2.93
CA ALA A 52 11.33 6.14 -4.02
C ALA A 52 11.51 5.37 -5.34
N ARG A 53 12.69 4.81 -5.58
CA ARG A 53 12.97 3.99 -6.77
C ARG A 53 12.23 2.66 -6.70
N ILE A 54 12.25 1.98 -5.55
CA ILE A 54 11.64 0.64 -5.42
C ILE A 54 10.11 0.69 -5.25
N HIS A 55 9.57 1.77 -4.67
CA HIS A 55 8.13 1.93 -4.37
C HIS A 55 7.18 1.53 -5.52
N PRO A 56 7.32 2.04 -6.77
CA PRO A 56 6.41 1.63 -7.83
C PRO A 56 6.50 0.12 -8.15
N TYR A 57 7.69 -0.49 -8.06
CA TYR A 57 7.86 -1.92 -8.30
C TYR A 57 7.24 -2.75 -7.17
N THR A 58 7.53 -2.39 -5.91
CA THR A 58 6.98 -3.09 -4.75
C THR A 58 5.47 -2.93 -4.65
N GLY A 59 4.92 -1.79 -5.10
CA GLY A 59 3.48 -1.55 -5.19
C GLY A 59 2.81 -2.42 -6.26
N SER A 60 3.42 -2.57 -7.44
CA SER A 60 2.92 -3.46 -8.49
C SER A 60 2.97 -4.93 -8.07
N VAL A 61 4.06 -5.37 -7.44
CA VAL A 61 4.16 -6.74 -6.89
C VAL A 61 3.07 -6.97 -5.86
N LEU A 62 2.89 -6.05 -4.90
CA LEU A 62 1.84 -6.10 -3.89
C LEU A 62 0.45 -6.27 -4.50
N LEU A 63 0.14 -5.52 -5.57
CA LEU A 63 -1.17 -5.60 -6.23
C LEU A 63 -1.44 -7.01 -6.77
N ILE A 64 -0.46 -7.60 -7.46
CA ILE A 64 -0.58 -8.93 -8.06
C ILE A 64 -0.66 -10.01 -6.97
N THR A 65 0.22 -9.96 -5.98
CA THR A 65 0.28 -10.96 -4.92
C THR A 65 -0.87 -10.85 -3.93
N ALA A 66 -1.48 -9.66 -3.76
CA ALA A 66 -2.70 -9.49 -2.98
C ALA A 66 -3.92 -10.13 -3.67
N LEU A 67 -4.05 -9.94 -4.99
CA LEU A 67 -5.11 -10.59 -5.77
C LEU A 67 -4.98 -12.12 -5.70
N TYR A 68 -3.77 -12.63 -5.93
CA TYR A 68 -3.50 -14.06 -5.88
C TYR A 68 -3.70 -14.66 -4.48
N HIS A 69 -3.27 -13.96 -3.43
CA HIS A 69 -3.53 -14.35 -2.05
C HIS A 69 -5.04 -14.47 -1.78
N GLY A 70 -5.83 -13.49 -2.22
CA GLY A 70 -7.27 -13.51 -2.05
C GLY A 70 -7.92 -14.70 -2.74
N TYR A 71 -7.59 -14.93 -4.01
CA TYR A 71 -8.09 -16.07 -4.77
C TYR A 71 -7.83 -17.41 -4.07
N LEU A 72 -6.61 -17.61 -3.55
CA LEU A 72 -6.27 -18.84 -2.81
C LEU A 72 -6.96 -18.93 -1.44
N ALA A 73 -7.16 -17.80 -0.76
CA ALA A 73 -7.79 -17.76 0.55
C ALA A 73 -9.29 -18.10 0.50
N THR A 74 -9.97 -17.69 -0.57
CA THR A 74 -11.41 -17.90 -0.74
C THR A 74 -11.74 -19.09 -1.66
N GLY A 75 -10.76 -19.66 -2.35
CA GLY A 75 -10.97 -20.75 -3.31
C GLY A 75 -11.65 -20.30 -4.61
N GLY A 76 -11.71 -19.00 -4.88
CA GLY A 76 -12.47 -18.40 -5.98
C GLY A 76 -12.58 -16.88 -5.84
N PHE A 77 -13.39 -16.25 -6.69
CA PHE A 77 -13.61 -14.79 -6.64
C PHE A 77 -14.77 -14.44 -5.70
N VAL A 78 -14.43 -14.04 -4.48
CA VAL A 78 -15.38 -13.60 -3.45
C VAL A 78 -15.05 -12.16 -3.04
N ILE A 79 -16.07 -11.33 -2.81
CA ILE A 79 -15.87 -10.04 -2.13
C ILE A 79 -15.87 -10.33 -0.63
N TYR A 80 -14.72 -10.16 -0.01
CA TYR A 80 -14.58 -10.25 1.43
C TYR A 80 -13.72 -9.09 1.93
N SER A 81 -13.44 -9.03 3.23
CA SER A 81 -12.65 -7.95 3.82
C SER A 81 -11.28 -7.75 3.13
N GLY A 82 -10.63 -8.83 2.68
CA GLY A 82 -9.35 -8.76 1.93
C GLY A 82 -9.49 -8.15 0.53
N SER A 83 -10.64 -8.34 -0.13
CA SER A 83 -10.95 -7.70 -1.41
C SER A 83 -11.02 -6.18 -1.27
N LEU A 84 -11.50 -5.66 -0.13
CA LEU A 84 -11.48 -4.22 0.14
C LEU A 84 -10.06 -3.67 0.26
N VAL A 85 -9.16 -4.41 0.93
CA VAL A 85 -7.73 -4.04 1.00
C VAL A 85 -7.12 -3.99 -0.40
N PHE A 86 -7.39 -5.01 -1.21
CA PHE A 86 -6.95 -5.05 -2.61
C PHE A 86 -7.48 -3.84 -3.40
N PHE A 87 -8.77 -3.49 -3.28
CA PHE A 87 -9.33 -2.32 -3.96
C PHE A 87 -8.70 -1.01 -3.47
N GLY A 88 -8.33 -0.90 -2.20
CA GLY A 88 -7.58 0.24 -1.68
C GLY A 88 -6.21 0.40 -2.36
N VAL A 89 -5.46 -0.70 -2.48
CA VAL A 89 -4.16 -0.73 -3.20
C VAL A 89 -4.36 -0.42 -4.68
N LEU A 90 -5.38 -1.01 -5.33
CA LEU A 90 -5.70 -0.77 -6.73
C LEU A 90 -6.07 0.71 -6.97
N ALA A 91 -6.90 1.30 -6.13
CA ALA A 91 -7.27 2.71 -6.21
C ALA A 91 -6.04 3.62 -6.05
N GLN A 92 -5.13 3.31 -5.13
CA GLN A 92 -3.86 4.03 -4.99
C GLN A 92 -3.02 3.98 -6.28
N PHE A 93 -2.95 2.80 -6.91
CA PHE A 93 -2.24 2.60 -8.17
C PHE A 93 -2.88 3.39 -9.32
N ILE A 94 -4.21 3.35 -9.44
CA ILE A 94 -4.96 4.13 -10.43
C ILE A 94 -4.71 5.63 -10.23
N VAL A 95 -4.81 6.14 -9.01
CA VAL A 95 -4.55 7.56 -8.71
C VAL A 95 -3.12 7.97 -9.06
N TYR A 96 -2.14 7.08 -8.85
CA TYR A 96 -0.77 7.32 -9.31
C TYR A 96 -0.68 7.45 -10.83
N LEU A 97 -1.31 6.54 -11.58
CA LEU A 97 -1.33 6.59 -13.05
C LEU A 97 -2.03 7.86 -13.54
N LEU A 98 -3.19 8.21 -12.97
CA LEU A 98 -3.90 9.44 -13.28
C LEU A 98 -3.02 10.68 -13.01
N GLY A 99 -2.32 10.71 -11.88
CA GLY A 99 -1.38 11.79 -11.57
C GLY A 99 -0.22 11.94 -12.54
N LYS A 100 0.21 10.83 -13.18
CA LYS A 100 1.30 10.79 -14.15
C LYS A 100 0.85 11.17 -15.57
N TYR A 101 -0.32 10.69 -15.99
CA TYR A 101 -0.76 10.78 -17.39
C TYR A 101 -1.89 11.79 -17.62
N VAL A 102 -2.66 12.18 -16.61
CA VAL A 102 -3.79 13.10 -16.75
C VAL A 102 -3.42 14.49 -16.20
N PRO A 103 -3.33 15.53 -17.06
CA PRO A 103 -2.91 16.87 -16.64
C PRO A 103 -3.75 17.47 -15.50
N ALA A 104 -5.07 17.25 -15.53
CA ALA A 104 -6.00 17.74 -14.51
C ALA A 104 -5.69 17.17 -13.11
N MET A 105 -5.13 15.97 -13.03
CA MET A 105 -4.85 15.28 -11.76
C MET A 105 -3.44 15.54 -11.22
N LYS A 106 -2.57 16.23 -11.96
CA LYS A 106 -1.14 16.42 -11.63
C LYS A 106 -0.90 17.10 -10.28
N LYS A 107 -1.81 17.98 -9.83
CA LYS A 107 -1.73 18.69 -8.55
C LYS A 107 -2.46 17.96 -7.40
N SER A 108 -3.52 17.21 -7.70
CA SER A 108 -4.41 16.59 -6.71
C SER A 108 -4.09 15.12 -6.39
N TRP A 109 -3.34 14.41 -7.25
CA TRP A 109 -3.11 12.97 -7.05
C TRP A 109 -2.36 12.64 -5.76
N ARG A 110 -1.37 13.46 -5.35
CA ARG A 110 -0.55 13.20 -4.16
C ARG A 110 -1.36 13.17 -2.86
N PRO A 111 -2.21 14.18 -2.54
CA PRO A 111 -3.04 14.12 -1.34
C PRO A 111 -4.06 12.98 -1.41
N ILE A 112 -4.67 12.73 -2.58
CA ILE A 112 -5.63 11.62 -2.74
C ILE A 112 -4.95 10.28 -2.51
N HIS A 113 -3.79 10.03 -3.11
CA HIS A 113 -3.01 8.80 -2.93
C HIS A 113 -2.62 8.59 -1.46
N ARG A 114 -2.27 9.66 -0.74
CA ARG A 114 -1.97 9.59 0.69
C ARG A 114 -3.21 9.28 1.53
N LEU A 115 -4.36 9.88 1.21
CA LEU A 115 -5.61 9.57 1.89
C LEU A 115 -5.98 8.09 1.68
N LEU A 116 -5.90 7.62 0.44
CA LEU A 116 -6.15 6.22 0.11
C LEU A 116 -5.19 5.28 0.86
N MET A 117 -3.92 5.64 1.03
CA MET A 117 -3.00 4.86 1.87
C MET A 117 -3.53 4.68 3.30
N LEU A 118 -4.07 5.74 3.93
CA LEU A 118 -4.66 5.64 5.27
C LEU A 118 -5.91 4.75 5.28
N VAL A 119 -6.77 4.89 4.26
CA VAL A 119 -7.96 4.04 4.09
C VAL A 119 -7.55 2.58 3.91
N THR A 120 -6.56 2.28 3.06
CA THR A 120 -6.03 0.92 2.85
C THR A 120 -5.48 0.32 4.15
N TRP A 121 -4.78 1.09 4.98
CA TRP A 121 -4.34 0.63 6.29
C TRP A 121 -5.49 0.32 7.24
N ALA A 122 -6.53 1.16 7.27
CA ALA A 122 -7.73 0.90 8.08
C ALA A 122 -8.42 -0.39 7.62
N LEU A 123 -8.60 -0.57 6.32
CA LEU A 123 -9.16 -1.80 5.74
C LEU A 123 -8.29 -3.02 6.02
N PHE A 124 -6.96 -2.86 6.00
CA PHE A 124 -6.03 -3.92 6.35
C PHE A 124 -6.22 -4.37 7.81
N PHE A 125 -6.36 -3.44 8.76
CA PHE A 125 -6.65 -3.82 10.15
C PHE A 125 -7.99 -4.53 10.28
N VAL A 126 -9.04 -4.05 9.60
CA VAL A 126 -10.34 -4.75 9.55
C VAL A 126 -10.17 -6.17 9.03
N HIS A 127 -9.40 -6.36 7.97
CA HIS A 127 -9.14 -7.68 7.40
C HIS A 127 -8.34 -8.60 8.34
N VAL A 128 -7.34 -8.08 9.06
CA VAL A 128 -6.54 -8.87 10.01
C VAL A 128 -7.35 -9.30 11.23
N PHE A 129 -8.15 -8.40 11.80
CA PHE A 129 -8.92 -8.69 13.02
C PHE A 129 -10.27 -9.37 12.73
N GLY A 130 -10.83 -9.16 11.55
CA GLY A 130 -12.12 -9.70 11.14
C GLY A 130 -12.12 -10.10 9.67
N PRO A 131 -11.36 -11.15 9.28
CA PRO A 131 -11.22 -11.55 7.87
C PRO A 131 -12.55 -11.92 7.21
N TYR A 132 -13.51 -12.40 7.99
CA TYR A 132 -14.85 -12.80 7.52
C TYR A 132 -15.94 -11.79 7.85
N SER A 133 -15.58 -10.56 8.26
CA SER A 133 -16.56 -9.49 8.57
C SER A 133 -17.44 -9.10 7.38
N ILE A 134 -16.98 -9.38 6.16
CA ILE A 134 -17.69 -9.19 4.91
C ILE A 134 -17.50 -10.46 4.09
N TRP A 135 -18.58 -10.97 3.50
CA TRP A 135 -18.55 -12.12 2.62
C TRP A 135 -19.71 -12.08 1.62
N ILE A 136 -19.39 -11.84 0.35
CA ILE A 136 -20.36 -11.80 -0.75
C ILE A 136 -19.75 -12.59 -1.92
N PRO A 137 -20.25 -13.81 -2.21
CA PRO A 137 -19.81 -14.57 -3.38
C PRO A 137 -20.28 -13.86 -4.66
N ILE A 138 -19.42 -13.79 -5.67
CA ILE A 138 -19.77 -13.18 -6.97
C ILE A 138 -20.18 -14.26 -7.98
N PHE A 139 -19.73 -15.51 -7.80
CA PHE A 139 -20.04 -16.67 -8.63
C PHE A 139 -19.97 -17.96 -7.81
#